data_AF-A0A800K482-F1
#
_entry.id   AF-A0A800K482-F1
#
_cell.length_a   1.000
_cell.length_b   1.000
_cell.length_c   1.000
_cell.angle_alpha   90.00
_cell.angle_beta   90.00
_cell.angle_gamma   90.00
#
_symmetry.space_group_name_H-M   'P 1'
#
loop_
_entity.id
_entity.type
_entity.pdbx_description
1 polymer ?
#
loop_
_entity_poly.entity_id
_entity_poly.type
_entity_poly.pdbx_seq_one_letter_code
_entity_poly.pdbx_strand_id
1 'polypeptide(L)'
;MKRRTFVRSTLAASAALAIPRRPLEAFYREAPSKPLTAPCSGQTVDYEVRVERLLDAPIVTPALHPSIGENIQGPSLIRVPNWVQGRLGAYYLYFADHKGRYIRLAYADEVTGPWRIHPQGSLQIADSHFLTAPPDVSPDELERLRENRGGAAAISHDLLTEVTTPHIASPDVHVDEQNRRIVMYFHGLDGVSRQVSRVATSTDGIHFEARPEVLGRTYMRVFQHAGYTYAMSMPGQFYRSRDPLGGFEEGPRLFNGRMRHSALLIRSGTLLVFWTQVGEVPELIQVSMIDLSADWNSWSESAPREVLRPERVWEGADAPLVPSLRSTAYGHVNQLRDPAIYEEAGRVFLLYAVAGESGIAIAEVHIRPLPTELSNDG
;
A
#
# COMPACT_ATOMS: atom_id res chain seq x y z
N MET A 1 -52.22 -66.71 4.63
CA MET A 1 -51.83 -67.23 5.96
C MET A 1 -50.43 -66.71 6.31
N LYS A 2 -50.23 -66.28 7.57
CA LYS A 2 -48.99 -65.75 8.20
C LYS A 2 -48.68 -64.28 7.90
N ARG A 3 -48.27 -63.42 8.84
CA ARG A 3 -48.37 -63.26 10.31
C ARG A 3 -47.67 -61.91 10.57
N ARG A 4 -48.26 -61.00 11.35
CA ARG A 4 -47.61 -59.77 11.84
C ARG A 4 -46.83 -60.08 13.13
N THR A 5 -45.65 -59.50 13.32
CA THR A 5 -45.19 -58.97 14.63
C THR A 5 -44.08 -57.92 14.44
N PHE A 6 -43.90 -57.07 15.45
CA PHE A 6 -43.42 -55.69 15.43
C PHE A 6 -42.13 -55.54 16.27
N VAL A 7 -41.44 -54.38 16.11
CA VAL A 7 -40.42 -53.72 16.97
C VAL A 7 -39.08 -54.45 17.21
N ARG A 8 -37.90 -53.83 17.44
CA ARG A 8 -37.53 -52.48 17.94
C ARG A 8 -36.05 -52.16 17.60
N SER A 9 -35.78 -50.87 17.62
CA SER A 9 -34.49 -50.16 17.49
C SER A 9 -33.32 -50.66 18.33
N THR A 10 -32.09 -50.46 17.83
CA THR A 10 -30.90 -50.29 18.67
C THR A 10 -29.93 -49.28 18.05
N LEU A 11 -29.58 -48.26 18.82
CA LEU A 11 -28.57 -47.24 18.52
C LEU A 11 -27.18 -47.87 18.44
N ALA A 12 -26.39 -47.48 17.43
CA ALA A 12 -24.94 -47.71 17.41
C ALA A 12 -24.23 -46.45 17.90
N ALA A 13 -23.56 -46.55 19.05
CA ALA A 13 -22.66 -45.55 19.58
C ALA A 13 -21.33 -45.62 18.82
N SER A 14 -20.88 -44.51 18.24
CA SER A 14 -19.55 -44.39 17.65
C SER A 14 -18.58 -43.84 18.70
N ALA A 15 -17.52 -44.58 18.97
CA ALA A 15 -16.52 -44.29 19.99
C ALA A 15 -15.65 -43.09 19.58
N ALA A 16 -15.59 -42.08 20.45
CA ALA A 16 -14.63 -40.98 20.36
C ALA A 16 -13.26 -41.47 20.82
N LEU A 17 -12.26 -41.48 19.92
CA LEU A 17 -10.86 -41.62 20.31
C LEU A 17 -10.40 -40.31 20.98
N ALA A 18 -10.11 -40.39 22.27
CA ALA A 18 -9.46 -39.32 23.02
C ALA A 18 -7.98 -39.25 22.63
N ILE A 19 -7.57 -38.11 22.04
CA ILE A 19 -6.16 -37.77 21.84
C ILE A 19 -5.59 -37.30 23.20
N PRO A 20 -4.49 -37.89 23.71
CA PRO A 20 -3.92 -37.45 24.98
C PRO A 20 -3.28 -36.07 24.83
N ARG A 21 -3.76 -35.09 25.60
CA ARG A 21 -3.10 -33.79 25.79
C ARG A 21 -1.81 -34.02 26.59
N ARG A 22 -0.65 -33.88 25.95
CA ARG A 22 0.63 -33.73 26.66
C ARG A 22 0.82 -32.27 27.06
N PRO A 23 1.38 -31.99 28.25
CA PRO A 23 1.68 -30.64 28.69
C PRO A 23 2.76 -29.99 27.82
N LEU A 24 2.58 -28.69 27.59
CA LEU A 24 3.32 -27.85 26.66
C LEU A 24 4.60 -27.35 27.34
N GLU A 25 5.50 -28.25 27.70
CA GLU A 25 6.81 -27.93 28.26
C GLU A 25 7.82 -28.95 27.71
N ALA A 26 8.97 -28.44 27.26
CA ALA A 26 10.11 -29.17 26.66
C ALA A 26 10.10 -29.39 25.13
N PHE A 27 10.28 -28.32 24.35
CA PHE A 27 11.06 -28.35 23.10
C PHE A 27 11.74 -26.98 22.86
N TYR A 28 12.71 -26.63 23.72
CA TYR A 28 13.77 -25.69 23.36
C TYR A 28 15.11 -26.42 23.50
N ARG A 29 15.57 -27.03 22.41
CA ARG A 29 16.97 -27.38 22.24
C ARG A 29 17.47 -26.72 20.95
N GLU A 30 18.30 -25.71 21.19
CA GLU A 30 19.37 -25.18 20.33
C GLU A 30 19.04 -24.90 18.86
N ALA A 31 18.45 -23.72 18.64
CA ALA A 31 18.60 -22.97 17.39
C ALA A 31 19.96 -22.23 17.39
N PRO A 32 20.65 -22.11 16.25
CA PRO A 32 21.94 -21.44 16.17
C PRO A 32 21.85 -19.96 16.56
N SER A 33 22.91 -19.51 17.23
CA SER A 33 23.17 -18.20 17.84
C SER A 33 22.33 -17.01 17.36
N LYS A 34 21.71 -16.34 18.33
CA LYS A 34 21.17 -14.96 18.27
C LYS A 34 22.03 -14.05 17.38
N PRO A 35 21.44 -13.22 16.50
CA PRO A 35 22.14 -12.04 16.05
C PRO A 35 22.40 -11.15 17.28
N LEU A 36 23.65 -10.70 17.44
CA LEU A 36 24.00 -9.70 18.44
C LEU A 36 23.22 -8.42 18.13
N THR A 37 22.09 -8.21 18.80
CA THR A 37 21.51 -6.88 18.94
C THR A 37 22.33 -6.14 19.98
N ALA A 38 23.35 -5.42 19.52
CA ALA A 38 23.89 -4.33 20.30
C ALA A 38 22.76 -3.30 20.53
N PRO A 39 22.64 -2.70 21.73
CA PRO A 39 21.78 -1.55 21.90
C PRO A 39 22.40 -0.42 21.07
N CYS A 40 21.78 -0.09 19.94
CA CYS A 40 22.18 1.07 19.16
C CYS A 40 21.81 2.30 20.01
N SER A 41 22.82 2.99 20.54
CA SER A 41 22.66 4.29 21.16
C SER A 41 21.94 5.21 20.16
N GLY A 42 20.76 5.68 20.53
CA GLY A 42 19.87 6.49 19.69
C GLY A 42 20.51 7.83 19.33
N GLN A 43 21.08 7.89 18.13
CA GLN A 43 21.22 9.12 17.40
C GLN A 43 20.45 8.95 16.10
N THR A 44 19.49 9.84 15.87
CA THR A 44 18.79 9.96 14.60
C THR A 44 19.84 10.18 13.52
N VAL A 45 19.98 9.21 12.62
CA VAL A 45 20.82 9.37 11.44
C VAL A 45 19.99 10.13 10.43
N ASP A 46 20.35 11.38 10.18
CA ASP A 46 19.82 12.10 9.04
C ASP A 46 20.45 11.54 7.75
N TYR A 47 19.70 11.53 6.65
CA TYR A 47 20.21 11.06 5.36
C TYR A 47 20.09 12.12 4.28
N GLU A 48 21.12 12.20 3.45
CA GLU A 48 21.03 12.79 2.13
C GLU A 48 20.32 11.79 1.20
N VAL A 49 19.28 12.26 0.52
CA VAL A 49 18.50 11.45 -0.42
C VAL A 49 18.61 12.08 -1.80
N ARG A 50 19.09 11.32 -2.78
CA ARG A 50 19.16 11.71 -4.19
C ARG A 50 18.40 10.71 -5.04
N VAL A 51 17.56 11.20 -5.95
CA VAL A 51 16.78 10.37 -6.87
C VAL A 51 17.32 10.51 -8.29
N GLU A 52 17.49 9.38 -8.98
CA GLU A 52 18.01 9.32 -10.35
C GLU A 52 17.03 8.56 -11.25
N ARG A 53 16.49 9.23 -12.28
CA ARG A 53 15.58 8.59 -13.25
C ARG A 53 16.32 7.50 -14.02
N LEU A 54 15.76 6.30 -14.07
CA LEU A 54 16.39 5.18 -14.77
C LEU A 54 16.13 5.19 -16.29
N LEU A 55 15.04 5.84 -16.71
CA LEU A 55 14.60 5.91 -18.09
C LEU A 55 14.11 7.33 -18.41
N ASP A 56 14.11 7.69 -19.70
CA ASP A 56 13.51 8.94 -20.19
C ASP A 56 12.08 8.72 -20.72
N ALA A 57 11.36 7.78 -20.11
CA ALA A 57 9.95 7.49 -20.38
C ALA A 57 9.31 6.72 -19.20
N PRO A 58 7.97 6.77 -19.05
CA PRO A 58 7.27 5.92 -18.08
C PRO A 58 7.36 4.43 -18.43
N ILE A 59 7.43 3.56 -17.43
CA ILE A 59 7.41 2.10 -17.57
C ILE A 59 6.02 1.52 -17.77
N VAL A 60 4.97 2.25 -17.36
CA VAL A 60 3.56 1.92 -17.64
C VAL A 60 2.87 3.13 -18.24
N THR A 61 2.23 2.94 -19.38
CA THR A 61 1.43 3.96 -20.09
C THR A 61 0.15 3.33 -20.65
N PRO A 62 -0.88 4.13 -20.99
CA PRO A 62 -2.11 3.61 -21.62
C PRO A 62 -1.84 2.82 -22.92
N ALA A 63 -0.73 3.12 -23.62
CA ALA A 63 -0.36 2.48 -24.87
C ALA A 63 0.05 1.00 -24.71
N LEU A 64 0.39 0.54 -23.50
CA LEU A 64 0.80 -0.85 -23.28
C LEU A 64 -0.35 -1.85 -23.50
N HIS A 65 -1.57 -1.50 -23.11
CA HIS A 65 -2.74 -2.35 -23.32
C HIS A 65 -4.06 -1.58 -23.08
N PRO A 66 -5.11 -1.77 -23.90
CA PRO A 66 -6.38 -1.05 -23.76
C PRO A 66 -7.11 -1.28 -22.43
N SER A 67 -6.84 -2.38 -21.71
CA SER A 67 -7.45 -2.63 -20.40
C SER A 67 -6.97 -1.67 -19.31
N ILE A 68 -5.84 -0.98 -19.52
CA ILE A 68 -5.28 -0.04 -18.54
C ILE A 68 -6.21 1.16 -18.35
N GLY A 69 -6.76 1.70 -19.43
CA GLY A 69 -7.44 3.00 -19.41
C GLY A 69 -6.45 4.15 -19.25
N GLU A 70 -6.95 5.33 -18.90
CA GLU A 70 -6.18 6.59 -18.85
C GLU A 70 -5.75 6.99 -17.44
N ASN A 71 -6.28 6.32 -16.41
CA ASN A 71 -5.92 6.58 -15.01
C ASN A 71 -5.07 5.42 -14.44
N ILE A 72 -3.85 5.75 -14.05
CA ILE A 72 -2.77 4.83 -13.68
C ILE A 72 -2.09 5.38 -12.42
N GLN A 73 -2.35 4.75 -11.28
CA GLN A 73 -1.84 5.20 -9.99
C GLN A 73 -1.60 4.06 -8.99
N GLY A 74 -1.04 4.40 -7.83
CA GLY A 74 -0.82 3.49 -6.72
C GLY A 74 0.06 2.29 -7.06
N PRO A 75 1.28 2.48 -7.61
CA PRO A 75 2.18 1.37 -7.91
C PRO A 75 2.57 0.60 -6.65
N SER A 76 2.81 -0.69 -6.80
CA SER A 76 3.49 -1.55 -5.82
C SER A 76 4.20 -2.68 -6.56
N LEU A 77 5.49 -2.87 -6.31
CA LEU A 77 6.35 -3.78 -7.05
C LEU A 77 6.88 -4.88 -6.14
N ILE A 78 6.84 -6.12 -6.61
CA ILE A 78 7.52 -7.24 -5.99
C ILE A 78 8.38 -7.98 -7.02
N ARG A 79 9.46 -8.61 -6.54
CA ARG A 79 10.05 -9.75 -7.22
C ARG A 79 9.19 -10.98 -6.96
N VAL A 80 8.87 -11.73 -8.01
CA VAL A 80 8.08 -12.94 -7.89
C VAL A 80 8.93 -14.01 -7.16
N PRO A 81 8.47 -14.53 -6.01
CA PRO A 81 9.24 -15.49 -5.23
C PRO A 81 9.51 -16.79 -5.98
N ASN A 82 10.62 -17.45 -5.67
CA ASN A 82 11.00 -18.71 -6.35
C ASN A 82 10.04 -19.87 -6.10
N TRP A 83 9.22 -19.80 -5.04
CA TRP A 83 8.20 -20.82 -4.75
C TRP A 83 6.93 -20.67 -5.59
N VAL A 84 6.73 -19.54 -6.28
CA VAL A 84 5.63 -19.35 -7.22
C VAL A 84 5.91 -20.15 -8.49
N GLN A 85 5.01 -21.07 -8.82
CA GLN A 85 5.05 -21.83 -10.07
C GLN A 85 4.33 -21.08 -11.19
N GLY A 86 4.78 -21.24 -12.43
CA GLY A 86 4.10 -20.65 -13.59
C GLY A 86 4.11 -19.12 -13.64
N ARG A 87 5.09 -18.47 -12.99
CA ARG A 87 5.21 -17.00 -13.00
C ARG A 87 5.25 -16.43 -14.41
N LEU A 88 4.60 -15.27 -14.60
CA LEU A 88 4.55 -14.57 -15.90
C LEU A 88 5.88 -13.87 -16.24
N GLY A 89 6.65 -13.47 -15.23
CA GLY A 89 7.96 -12.82 -15.33
C GLY A 89 8.68 -12.81 -13.98
N ALA A 90 9.87 -12.23 -13.92
CA ALA A 90 10.64 -12.09 -12.68
C ALA A 90 10.03 -11.08 -11.68
N TYR A 91 9.30 -10.07 -12.17
CA TYR A 91 8.71 -8.99 -11.38
C TYR A 91 7.23 -8.80 -11.69
N TYR A 92 6.44 -8.53 -10.65
CA TYR A 92 5.04 -8.13 -10.75
C TYR A 92 4.85 -6.72 -10.22
N LEU A 93 4.20 -5.87 -11.01
CA LEU A 93 3.82 -4.50 -10.69
C LEU A 93 2.30 -4.40 -10.62
N TYR A 94 1.80 -4.11 -9.43
CA TYR A 94 0.39 -3.86 -9.16
C TYR A 94 0.12 -2.37 -9.19
N PHE A 95 -1.02 -1.98 -9.76
CA PHE A 95 -1.45 -0.59 -9.82
C PHE A 95 -2.97 -0.55 -10.00
N ALA A 96 -3.56 0.64 -9.92
CA ALA A 96 -5.00 0.79 -10.00
C ALA A 96 -5.39 2.05 -10.78
N ASP A 97 -6.69 2.14 -11.01
CA ASP A 97 -7.37 3.36 -11.41
C ASP A 97 -8.05 3.88 -10.15
N HIS A 98 -8.03 5.20 -9.96
CA HIS A 98 -8.58 5.88 -8.81
C HIS A 98 -10.05 5.54 -8.52
N LYS A 99 -10.83 5.26 -9.57
CA LYS A 99 -12.22 4.80 -9.47
C LYS A 99 -12.38 3.43 -10.16
N GLY A 100 -11.31 2.66 -10.23
CA GLY A 100 -11.24 1.36 -10.90
C GLY A 100 -11.98 0.25 -10.17
N ARG A 101 -12.42 -0.75 -10.93
CA ARG A 101 -13.15 -1.93 -10.43
C ARG A 101 -12.25 -3.15 -10.17
N TYR A 102 -10.95 -3.02 -10.38
CA TYR A 102 -10.00 -4.12 -10.18
C TYR A 102 -8.57 -3.59 -10.00
N ILE A 103 -7.73 -4.38 -9.33
CA ILE A 103 -6.29 -4.14 -9.25
C ILE A 103 -5.64 -4.69 -10.51
N ARG A 104 -4.91 -3.84 -11.22
CA ARG A 104 -4.20 -4.18 -12.46
C ARG A 104 -2.87 -4.83 -12.12
N LEU A 105 -2.40 -5.68 -13.04
CA LEU A 105 -1.13 -6.39 -12.94
C LEU A 105 -0.35 -6.22 -14.24
N ALA A 106 0.89 -5.76 -14.11
CA ALA A 106 1.91 -5.85 -15.15
C ALA A 106 3.04 -6.78 -14.69
N TYR A 107 3.74 -7.38 -15.64
CA TYR A 107 4.89 -8.25 -15.37
C TYR A 107 6.05 -7.96 -16.34
N ALA A 108 7.26 -8.19 -15.86
CA ALA A 108 8.50 -8.04 -16.62
C ALA A 108 9.58 -8.97 -16.08
N ASP A 109 10.62 -9.23 -16.87
CA ASP A 109 11.82 -9.97 -16.42
C ASP A 109 12.91 -9.04 -15.87
N GLU A 110 12.81 -7.74 -16.13
CA GLU A 110 13.73 -6.71 -15.67
C GLU A 110 12.93 -5.55 -15.04
N VAL A 111 13.49 -4.90 -14.02
CA VAL A 111 12.80 -3.83 -13.28
C VAL A 111 12.48 -2.61 -14.16
N THR A 112 13.28 -2.38 -15.20
CA THR A 112 13.08 -1.32 -16.20
C THR A 112 12.17 -1.73 -17.36
N GLY A 113 11.68 -2.98 -17.36
CA GLY A 113 10.85 -3.55 -18.43
C GLY A 113 11.66 -4.23 -19.54
N PRO A 114 11.05 -4.53 -20.69
CA PRO A 114 9.72 -4.10 -21.10
C PRO A 114 8.61 -4.76 -20.27
N TRP A 115 7.63 -3.96 -19.87
CA TRP A 115 6.47 -4.41 -19.11
C TRP A 115 5.34 -4.90 -20.02
N ARG A 116 4.68 -5.98 -19.61
CA ARG A 116 3.48 -6.53 -20.26
C ARG A 116 2.31 -6.53 -19.29
N ILE A 117 1.11 -6.30 -19.79
CA ILE A 117 -0.10 -6.30 -18.98
C ILE A 117 -0.69 -7.70 -18.90
N HIS A 118 -1.13 -8.10 -17.71
CA HIS A 118 -2.07 -9.20 -17.52
C HIS A 118 -3.49 -8.61 -17.51
N PRO A 119 -4.27 -8.74 -18.60
CA PRO A 119 -5.50 -7.95 -18.78
C PRO A 119 -6.58 -8.16 -17.73
N GLN A 120 -6.63 -9.36 -17.12
CA GLN A 120 -7.59 -9.69 -16.06
C GLN A 120 -7.25 -9.00 -14.72
N GLY A 121 -6.02 -8.50 -14.54
CA GLY A 121 -5.55 -7.97 -13.25
C GLY A 121 -5.46 -9.06 -12.17
N SER A 122 -5.42 -8.64 -10.91
CA SER A 122 -5.14 -9.55 -9.79
C SER A 122 -6.23 -9.65 -8.72
N LEU A 123 -7.15 -8.69 -8.65
CA LEU A 123 -8.26 -8.69 -7.71
C LEU A 123 -9.44 -7.91 -8.30
N GLN A 124 -10.61 -8.53 -8.34
CA GLN A 124 -11.85 -7.90 -8.81
C GLN A 124 -12.63 -7.30 -7.64
N ILE A 125 -13.36 -6.20 -7.87
CA ILE A 125 -14.20 -5.58 -6.84
C ILE A 125 -15.28 -6.54 -6.30
N ALA A 126 -15.77 -7.47 -7.13
CA ALA A 126 -16.75 -8.47 -6.72
C ALA A 126 -16.21 -9.42 -5.63
N ASP A 127 -14.89 -9.64 -5.62
CA ASP A 127 -14.19 -10.55 -4.69
C ASP A 127 -13.53 -9.80 -3.53
N SER A 128 -13.81 -8.50 -3.39
CA SER A 128 -13.08 -7.58 -2.50
C SER A 128 -13.78 -7.26 -1.18
N HIS A 129 -15.01 -7.75 -1.01
CA HIS A 129 -15.95 -7.39 0.05
C HIS A 129 -16.39 -5.91 0.09
N PHE A 130 -16.03 -5.09 -0.89
CA PHE A 130 -16.51 -3.70 -1.01
C PHE A 130 -17.83 -3.64 -1.78
N LEU A 131 -18.46 -2.45 -1.77
CA LEU A 131 -19.64 -2.19 -2.57
C LEU A 131 -19.32 -2.42 -4.05
N THR A 132 -20.21 -3.07 -4.79
CA THR A 132 -20.06 -3.30 -6.23
C THR A 132 -20.95 -2.38 -7.07
N ALA A 133 -21.92 -1.74 -6.42
CA ALA A 133 -22.85 -0.75 -6.96
C ALA A 133 -22.90 0.48 -6.02
N PRO A 134 -23.15 1.69 -6.56
CA PRO A 134 -23.26 2.90 -5.75
C PRO A 134 -24.33 2.74 -4.64
N PRO A 135 -24.04 3.13 -3.39
CA PRO A 135 -25.06 3.15 -2.33
C PRO A 135 -26.07 4.27 -2.57
N ASP A 136 -27.29 4.09 -2.09
CA ASP A 136 -28.32 5.14 -2.09
C ASP A 136 -27.93 6.29 -1.15
N VAL A 137 -28.18 7.52 -1.59
CA VAL A 137 -27.91 8.74 -0.81
C VAL A 137 -29.16 9.61 -0.79
N SER A 138 -29.64 9.96 0.41
CA SER A 138 -30.77 10.88 0.55
C SER A 138 -30.38 12.32 0.23
N PRO A 139 -31.32 13.18 -0.24
CA PRO A 139 -31.04 14.60 -0.47
C PRO A 139 -30.46 15.32 0.77
N ASP A 140 -30.99 15.03 1.96
CA ASP A 140 -30.53 15.62 3.22
C ASP A 140 -29.10 15.18 3.59
N GLU A 141 -28.76 13.92 3.30
CA GLU A 141 -27.39 13.42 3.47
C GLU A 141 -26.43 14.07 2.49
N LEU A 142 -26.83 14.23 1.23
CA LEU A 142 -26.02 14.92 0.23
C LEU A 142 -25.77 16.38 0.61
N GLU A 143 -26.77 17.08 1.16
CA GLU A 143 -26.62 18.45 1.62
C GLU A 143 -25.68 18.55 2.82
N ARG A 144 -25.82 17.67 3.81
CA ARG A 144 -24.86 17.57 4.94
C ARG A 144 -23.44 17.31 4.46
N LEU A 145 -23.26 16.49 3.42
CA LEU A 145 -21.94 16.24 2.82
C LEU A 145 -21.37 17.48 2.11
N ARG A 146 -22.21 18.32 1.51
CA ARG A 146 -21.79 19.61 0.93
C ARG A 146 -21.31 20.57 2.00
N GLU A 147 -22.08 20.72 3.08
CA GLU A 147 -21.78 21.62 4.19
C GLU A 147 -20.46 21.21 4.88
N ASN A 148 -20.31 19.93 5.21
CA ASN A 148 -19.11 19.40 5.89
C ASN A 148 -17.82 19.53 5.07
N ARG A 149 -17.92 19.66 3.74
CA ARG A 149 -16.76 19.85 2.86
C ARG A 149 -16.34 21.33 2.71
N GLY A 150 -17.01 22.26 3.39
CA GLY A 150 -16.58 23.65 3.50
C GLY A 150 -16.60 24.42 2.17
N GLY A 151 -17.47 24.04 1.23
CA GLY A 151 -17.74 24.80 0.00
C GLY A 151 -16.60 24.98 -1.02
N ALA A 152 -15.35 24.57 -0.74
CA ALA A 152 -14.20 25.00 -1.55
C ALA A 152 -13.02 24.02 -1.66
N ALA A 153 -13.17 22.73 -1.38
CA ALA A 153 -12.24 21.77 -1.97
C ALA A 153 -12.64 21.61 -3.44
N ALA A 154 -11.85 22.12 -4.39
CA ALA A 154 -12.09 21.84 -5.80
C ALA A 154 -11.91 20.33 -6.03
N ILE A 155 -12.97 19.66 -6.49
CA ILE A 155 -13.00 18.24 -6.77
C ILE A 155 -13.08 18.04 -8.29
N SER A 156 -12.48 16.95 -8.77
CA SER A 156 -12.50 16.59 -10.19
C SER A 156 -13.88 16.13 -10.69
N HIS A 157 -14.76 15.63 -9.81
CA HIS A 157 -16.13 15.22 -10.15
C HIS A 157 -17.19 15.92 -9.30
N ASP A 158 -18.46 15.75 -9.71
CA ASP A 158 -19.59 16.12 -8.87
C ASP A 158 -19.57 15.31 -7.55
N LEU A 159 -20.08 15.94 -6.49
CA LEU A 159 -20.01 15.39 -5.15
C LEU A 159 -20.64 14.00 -5.02
N LEU A 160 -21.76 13.76 -5.71
CA LEU A 160 -22.48 12.49 -5.59
C LEU A 160 -21.63 11.36 -6.17
N THR A 161 -21.07 11.57 -7.37
CA THR A 161 -20.15 10.61 -7.99
C THR A 161 -18.96 10.31 -7.07
N GLU A 162 -18.36 11.33 -6.44
CA GLU A 162 -17.22 11.12 -5.54
C GLU A 162 -17.53 10.27 -4.31
N VAL A 163 -18.68 10.50 -3.69
CA VAL A 163 -19.04 9.84 -2.43
C VAL A 163 -19.67 8.46 -2.62
N THR A 164 -20.08 8.12 -3.84
CA THR A 164 -20.82 6.87 -4.12
C THR A 164 -20.15 5.92 -5.09
N THR A 165 -19.16 6.36 -5.88
CA THR A 165 -18.54 5.48 -6.90
C THR A 165 -17.79 4.32 -6.24
N PRO A 166 -18.23 3.07 -6.42
CA PRO A 166 -17.54 1.92 -5.85
C PRO A 166 -16.26 1.63 -6.62
N HIS A 167 -15.18 1.41 -5.89
CA HIS A 167 -13.84 1.20 -6.43
C HIS A 167 -12.98 0.39 -5.48
N ILE A 168 -11.88 -0.17 -6.01
CA ILE A 168 -10.74 -0.65 -5.23
C ILE A 168 -9.42 -0.10 -5.81
N ALA A 169 -8.51 0.34 -4.95
CA ALA A 169 -7.30 1.04 -5.37
C ALA A 169 -6.15 0.98 -4.34
N SER A 170 -5.05 1.65 -4.70
CA SER A 170 -3.80 1.80 -3.93
C SER A 170 -3.23 0.49 -3.36
N PRO A 171 -2.98 -0.54 -4.19
CA PRO A 171 -2.40 -1.78 -3.70
C PRO A 171 -1.04 -1.53 -3.03
N ASP A 172 -0.77 -2.23 -1.94
CA ASP A 172 0.52 -2.35 -1.27
C ASP A 172 0.82 -3.83 -1.08
N VAL A 173 1.75 -4.37 -1.86
CA VAL A 173 1.96 -5.82 -1.99
C VAL A 173 3.30 -6.23 -1.41
N HIS A 174 3.27 -7.23 -0.53
CA HIS A 174 4.43 -7.75 0.19
C HIS A 174 4.54 -9.25 0.04
N VAL A 175 5.77 -9.75 -0.01
CA VAL A 175 6.06 -11.19 0.03
C VAL A 175 6.25 -11.63 1.47
N ASP A 176 5.44 -12.58 1.92
CA ASP A 176 5.61 -13.29 3.20
C ASP A 176 6.28 -14.64 2.92
N GLU A 177 7.61 -14.63 2.90
CA GLU A 177 8.43 -15.82 2.61
C GLU A 177 8.22 -16.94 3.64
N GLN A 178 8.00 -16.58 4.91
CA GLN A 178 7.84 -17.56 5.98
C GLN A 178 6.59 -18.42 5.77
N ASN A 179 5.49 -17.80 5.33
CA ASN A 179 4.23 -18.49 5.11
C ASN A 179 3.98 -18.84 3.63
N ARG A 180 4.94 -18.54 2.74
CA ARG A 180 4.84 -18.73 1.28
C ARG A 180 3.53 -18.17 0.71
N ARG A 181 3.28 -16.91 1.02
CA ARG A 181 2.13 -16.15 0.52
C ARG A 181 2.53 -14.74 0.13
N ILE A 182 1.73 -14.13 -0.70
CA ILE A 182 1.80 -12.72 -1.06
C ILE A 182 0.62 -12.03 -0.39
N VAL A 183 0.85 -10.88 0.23
CA VAL A 183 -0.14 -10.11 0.99
C VAL A 183 -0.34 -8.77 0.28
N MET A 184 -1.58 -8.41 -0.02
CA MET A 184 -1.95 -7.13 -0.63
C MET A 184 -2.86 -6.36 0.31
N TYR A 185 -2.43 -5.17 0.74
CA TYR A 185 -3.32 -4.17 1.35
C TYR A 185 -3.88 -3.28 0.27
N PHE A 186 -5.16 -2.96 0.34
CA PHE A 186 -5.84 -2.13 -0.66
C PHE A 186 -7.04 -1.45 -0.01
N HIS A 187 -7.52 -0.35 -0.61
CA HIS A 187 -8.72 0.33 -0.12
C HIS A 187 -9.86 0.30 -1.12
N GLY A 188 -11.06 0.59 -0.63
CA GLY A 188 -12.26 0.72 -1.44
C GLY A 188 -13.40 1.39 -0.69
N LEU A 189 -14.52 1.57 -1.39
CA LEU A 189 -15.74 2.18 -0.85
C LEU A 189 -16.56 1.18 -0.03
N ASP A 190 -16.78 1.49 1.25
CA ASP A 190 -17.49 0.68 2.26
C ASP A 190 -18.80 1.34 2.75
N GLY A 191 -19.24 2.38 2.05
CA GLY A 191 -20.43 3.18 2.37
C GLY A 191 -20.32 4.58 1.78
N VAL A 192 -21.40 5.37 1.90
CA VAL A 192 -21.44 6.76 1.41
C VAL A 192 -20.28 7.57 2.01
N SER A 193 -19.40 8.07 1.16
CA SER A 193 -18.18 8.82 1.55
C SER A 193 -17.26 8.09 2.55
N ARG A 194 -17.43 6.77 2.73
CA ARG A 194 -16.67 5.97 3.68
C ARG A 194 -15.80 4.99 2.91
N GLN A 195 -14.50 5.26 2.90
CA GLN A 195 -13.50 4.38 2.31
C GLN A 195 -12.58 3.84 3.41
N VAL A 196 -12.21 2.57 3.31
CA VAL A 196 -11.37 1.88 4.30
C VAL A 196 -10.42 0.92 3.60
N SER A 197 -9.40 0.44 4.33
CA SER A 197 -8.47 -0.58 3.83
C SER A 197 -8.83 -1.99 4.31
N ARG A 198 -8.58 -2.97 3.43
CA ARG A 198 -8.65 -4.42 3.69
C ARG A 198 -7.38 -5.10 3.20
N VAL A 199 -7.25 -6.39 3.48
CA VAL A 199 -6.13 -7.24 3.03
C VAL A 199 -6.63 -8.41 2.19
N ALA A 200 -5.83 -8.81 1.22
CA ALA A 200 -6.00 -10.05 0.46
C ALA A 200 -4.69 -10.85 0.45
N THR A 201 -4.80 -12.17 0.26
CA THR A 201 -3.64 -13.06 0.17
C THR A 201 -3.64 -13.87 -1.12
N SER A 202 -2.47 -14.21 -1.62
CA SER A 202 -2.29 -15.01 -2.84
C SER A 202 -1.11 -15.98 -2.69
N THR A 203 -1.14 -17.08 -3.45
CA THR A 203 -0.04 -18.05 -3.57
C THR A 203 0.66 -18.00 -4.93
N ASP A 204 0.21 -17.14 -5.84
CA ASP A 204 0.81 -16.99 -7.18
C ASP A 204 1.06 -15.54 -7.57
N GLY A 205 0.55 -14.56 -6.79
CA GLY A 205 0.65 -13.14 -7.08
C GLY A 205 -0.31 -12.68 -8.19
N ILE A 206 -1.22 -13.54 -8.62
CA ILE A 206 -2.20 -13.25 -9.67
C ILE A 206 -3.61 -13.36 -9.09
N HIS A 207 -3.93 -14.44 -8.37
CA HIS A 207 -5.26 -14.65 -7.81
C HIS A 207 -5.23 -14.35 -6.31
N PHE A 208 -5.91 -13.27 -5.91
CA PHE A 208 -5.99 -12.83 -4.52
C PHE A 208 -7.35 -13.14 -3.90
N GLU A 209 -7.31 -13.66 -2.66
CA GLU A 209 -8.48 -13.88 -1.82
C GLU A 209 -8.54 -12.78 -0.74
N ALA A 210 -9.56 -11.92 -0.81
CA ALA A 210 -9.73 -10.83 0.15
C ALA A 210 -10.34 -11.32 1.47
N ARG A 211 -10.01 -10.63 2.55
CA ARG A 211 -10.64 -10.76 3.87
C ARG A 211 -11.63 -9.61 4.10
N PRO A 212 -12.73 -9.82 4.84
CA PRO A 212 -13.75 -8.79 5.08
C PRO A 212 -13.36 -7.77 6.16
N GLU A 213 -12.35 -8.08 6.98
CA GLU A 213 -11.93 -7.25 8.11
C GLU A 213 -11.46 -5.86 7.64
N VAL A 214 -11.94 -4.83 8.32
CA VAL A 214 -11.52 -3.44 8.11
C VAL A 214 -10.26 -3.18 8.94
N LEU A 215 -9.18 -2.78 8.27
CA LEU A 215 -7.87 -2.61 8.92
C LEU A 215 -7.62 -1.17 9.38
N GLY A 216 -8.21 -0.19 8.69
CA GLY A 216 -7.97 1.22 8.96
C GLY A 216 -8.32 2.12 7.79
N ARG A 217 -7.72 3.31 7.79
CA ARG A 217 -7.88 4.33 6.76
C ARG A 217 -7.31 3.90 5.40
N THR A 218 -7.62 4.67 4.36
CA THR A 218 -7.20 4.41 2.97
C THR A 218 -5.71 4.67 2.72
N TYR A 219 -5.19 4.16 1.61
CA TYR A 219 -3.78 4.30 1.20
C TYR A 219 -2.80 3.71 2.21
N MET A 220 -3.14 2.53 2.74
CA MET A 220 -2.30 1.83 3.71
C MET A 220 -0.99 1.36 3.05
N ARG A 221 0.14 1.68 3.69
CA ARG A 221 1.50 1.24 3.36
C ARG A 221 2.13 0.58 4.56
N VAL A 222 2.69 -0.61 4.38
CA VAL A 222 3.13 -1.48 5.47
C VAL A 222 4.64 -1.64 5.52
N PHE A 223 5.19 -1.74 6.73
CA PHE A 223 6.58 -2.07 6.99
C PHE A 223 6.75 -2.89 8.27
N GLN A 224 7.84 -3.63 8.37
CA GLN A 224 8.17 -4.43 9.56
C GLN A 224 9.14 -3.67 10.46
N HIS A 225 8.86 -3.58 11.76
CA HIS A 225 9.77 -2.99 12.74
C HIS A 225 9.55 -3.63 14.12
N ALA A 226 10.65 -3.96 14.82
CA ALA A 226 10.63 -4.46 16.20
C ALA A 226 9.62 -5.59 16.50
N GLY A 227 9.40 -6.51 15.54
CA GLY A 227 8.48 -7.64 15.69
C GLY A 227 6.99 -7.29 15.56
N TYR A 228 6.68 -6.12 15.01
CA TYR A 228 5.34 -5.70 14.62
C TYR A 228 5.29 -5.40 13.13
N THR A 229 4.11 -5.63 12.56
CA THR A 229 3.71 -5.06 11.27
C THR A 229 3.14 -3.67 11.54
N TYR A 230 3.84 -2.63 11.11
CA TYR A 230 3.37 -1.26 11.14
C TYR A 230 2.70 -0.91 9.82
N ALA A 231 1.72 -0.02 9.88
CA ALA A 231 1.09 0.54 8.71
C ALA A 231 0.95 2.05 8.85
N MET A 232 1.12 2.78 7.74
CA MET A 232 0.77 4.19 7.65
C MET A 232 -0.33 4.36 6.60
N SER A 233 -1.37 5.09 6.92
CA SER A 233 -2.47 5.44 6.02
C SER A 233 -2.59 6.95 5.89
N MET A 234 -3.28 7.45 4.87
CA MET A 234 -3.52 8.88 4.70
C MET A 234 -4.31 9.49 5.90
N PRO A 235 -4.00 10.73 6.36
CA PRO A 235 -2.88 11.58 5.99
C PRO A 235 -1.71 11.43 6.99
N GLY A 236 -1.10 10.24 7.08
CA GLY A 236 -0.03 9.96 8.04
C GLY A 236 -0.51 9.37 9.37
N GLN A 237 -1.64 8.65 9.34
CA GLN A 237 -2.15 7.90 10.48
C GLN A 237 -1.37 6.57 10.61
N PHE A 238 -0.72 6.35 11.75
CA PHE A 238 -0.03 5.09 12.01
C PHE A 238 -0.92 4.07 12.70
N TYR A 239 -0.61 2.80 12.42
CA TYR A 239 -1.17 1.61 13.03
C TYR A 239 -0.07 0.58 13.29
N ARG A 240 -0.31 -0.39 14.16
CA ARG A 240 0.51 -1.60 14.23
C ARG A 240 -0.30 -2.84 14.61
N SER A 241 0.20 -4.01 14.22
CA SER A 241 -0.33 -5.32 14.64
C SER A 241 0.80 -6.34 14.77
N ARG A 242 0.53 -7.41 15.51
CA ARG A 242 1.37 -8.63 15.49
C ARG A 242 0.91 -9.62 14.42
N ASP A 243 -0.31 -9.48 13.93
CA ASP A 243 -0.82 -10.22 12.78
C ASP A 243 -0.83 -9.29 11.56
N PRO A 244 -0.04 -9.56 10.51
CA PRO A 244 -0.04 -8.71 9.31
C PRO A 244 -1.42 -8.68 8.62
N LEU A 245 -2.34 -9.58 8.94
CA LEU A 245 -3.63 -9.67 8.26
C LEU A 245 -4.81 -9.06 9.02
N GLY A 246 -4.60 -8.48 10.20
CA GLY A 246 -5.70 -7.98 11.03
C GLY A 246 -5.27 -7.44 12.39
N GLY A 247 -6.24 -6.95 13.17
CA GLY A 247 -6.02 -6.52 14.55
C GLY A 247 -5.08 -5.31 14.71
N PHE A 248 -5.08 -4.41 13.73
CA PHE A 248 -4.30 -3.17 13.79
C PHE A 248 -4.84 -2.23 14.86
N GLU A 249 -3.99 -1.86 15.82
CA GLU A 249 -4.28 -0.79 16.77
C GLU A 249 -3.88 0.56 16.18
N GLU A 250 -4.71 1.58 16.40
CA GLU A 250 -4.46 2.95 15.94
C GLU A 250 -3.46 3.66 16.85
N GLY A 251 -2.50 4.36 16.24
CA GLY A 251 -1.48 5.15 16.92
C GLY A 251 -1.54 6.64 16.58
N PRO A 252 -0.39 7.33 16.61
CA PRO A 252 -0.37 8.76 16.35
C PRO A 252 -0.59 9.07 14.87
N ARG A 253 -1.09 10.29 14.63
CA ARG A 253 -1.12 10.91 13.29
C ARG A 253 -0.03 11.95 13.22
N LEU A 254 0.95 11.72 12.35
CA LEU A 254 2.15 12.53 12.31
C LEU A 254 2.04 13.65 11.28
N PHE A 255 1.46 13.38 10.11
CA PHE A 255 1.46 14.35 9.01
C PHE A 255 0.24 15.29 9.02
N ASN A 256 0.40 16.42 8.32
CA ASN A 256 -0.65 17.41 8.13
C ASN A 256 -1.83 16.87 7.29
N GLY A 257 -3.00 17.51 7.39
CA GLY A 257 -4.23 17.05 6.73
C GLY A 257 -4.22 17.05 5.18
N ARG A 258 -3.19 17.64 4.55
CA ARG A 258 -3.02 17.66 3.08
C ARG A 258 -2.10 16.53 2.58
N MET A 259 -1.34 15.86 3.46
CA MET A 259 -0.57 14.66 3.09
C MET A 259 -1.50 13.62 2.47
N ARG A 260 -1.06 13.00 1.38
CA ARG A 260 -1.91 12.07 0.63
C ARG A 260 -1.30 10.70 0.35
N HIS A 261 -0.27 10.64 -0.47
CA HIS A 261 0.35 9.40 -0.91
C HIS A 261 1.71 9.29 -0.26
N SER A 262 2.11 8.05 0.00
CA SER A 262 3.38 7.77 0.65
C SER A 262 4.00 6.47 0.21
N ALA A 263 5.32 6.41 0.37
CA ALA A 263 6.12 5.19 0.39
C ALA A 263 7.05 5.20 1.59
N LEU A 264 7.40 4.01 2.06
CA LEU A 264 8.07 3.81 3.34
C LEU A 264 9.35 3.02 3.14
N LEU A 265 10.44 3.46 3.78
CA LEU A 265 11.73 2.78 3.74
C LEU A 265 12.43 2.88 5.08
N ILE A 266 12.88 1.76 5.64
CA ILE A 266 13.67 1.75 6.87
C ILE A 266 15.17 1.71 6.56
N ARG A 267 15.94 2.56 7.24
CA ARG A 267 17.41 2.54 7.27
C ARG A 267 17.90 2.77 8.69
N SER A 268 18.61 1.79 9.24
CA SER A 268 19.28 1.89 10.56
C SER A 268 18.41 2.47 11.69
N GLY A 269 17.14 2.04 11.79
CA GLY A 269 16.21 2.54 12.81
C GLY A 269 15.51 3.86 12.47
N THR A 270 15.74 4.43 11.30
CA THR A 270 15.03 5.61 10.79
C THR A 270 14.05 5.19 9.70
N LEU A 271 12.81 5.67 9.78
CA LEU A 271 11.82 5.56 8.70
C LEU A 271 11.91 6.78 7.80
N LEU A 272 12.28 6.57 6.54
CA LEU A 272 12.16 7.54 5.47
C LEU A 272 10.76 7.42 4.88
N VAL A 273 9.99 8.49 4.97
CA VAL A 273 8.65 8.61 4.40
C VAL A 273 8.75 9.49 3.16
N PHE A 274 8.61 8.90 1.97
CA PHE A 274 8.48 9.63 0.72
C PHE A 274 7.01 9.97 0.53
N TRP A 275 6.64 11.23 0.32
CA TRP A 275 5.23 11.63 0.31
C TRP A 275 4.94 12.83 -0.59
N THR A 276 3.65 13.02 -0.89
CA THR A 276 3.11 14.13 -1.68
C THR A 276 1.95 14.79 -0.92
N GLN A 277 1.58 16.02 -1.27
CA GLN A 277 0.53 16.77 -0.59
C GLN A 277 -0.42 17.53 -1.53
N VAL A 278 -1.71 17.50 -1.20
CA VAL A 278 -2.76 18.18 -1.97
C VAL A 278 -2.60 19.70 -1.90
N GLY A 279 -2.78 20.36 -3.03
CA GLY A 279 -2.73 21.81 -3.17
C GLY A 279 -1.33 22.38 -3.42
N GLU A 280 -0.33 21.52 -3.56
CA GLU A 280 1.04 21.91 -3.91
C GLU A 280 1.18 22.27 -5.40
N VAL A 281 2.14 23.13 -5.74
CA VAL A 281 2.36 23.68 -7.09
C VAL A 281 3.86 23.72 -7.45
N PRO A 282 4.35 22.88 -8.38
CA PRO A 282 3.70 21.63 -8.80
C PRO A 282 3.66 20.67 -7.62
N GLU A 283 2.76 19.70 -7.65
CA GLU A 283 2.85 18.63 -6.66
C GLU A 283 4.06 17.74 -6.94
N LEU A 284 4.86 17.53 -5.90
CA LEU A 284 6.16 16.88 -6.00
C LEU A 284 6.35 15.85 -4.88
N ILE A 285 7.41 15.05 -4.99
CA ILE A 285 7.75 14.04 -3.98
C ILE A 285 8.75 14.66 -3.01
N GLN A 286 8.43 14.58 -1.72
CA GLN A 286 9.26 15.00 -0.60
C GLN A 286 9.63 13.80 0.26
N VAL A 287 10.63 13.95 1.12
CA VAL A 287 10.99 12.98 2.15
C VAL A 287 11.01 13.64 3.53
N SER A 288 10.38 12.99 4.50
CA SER A 288 10.52 13.26 5.93
C SER A 288 11.06 12.02 6.64
N MET A 289 11.71 12.22 7.78
CA MET A 289 12.33 11.13 8.55
C MET A 289 11.71 11.03 9.94
N ILE A 290 11.57 9.80 10.41
CA ILE A 290 11.06 9.49 11.75
C ILE A 290 12.07 8.56 12.43
N ASP A 291 12.52 8.92 13.63
CA ASP A 291 13.31 8.02 14.47
C ASP A 291 12.40 6.96 15.10
N LEU A 292 12.68 5.69 14.80
CA LEU A 292 11.90 4.56 15.30
C LEU A 292 12.44 3.97 16.62
N SER A 293 13.46 4.60 17.22
CA SER A 293 14.09 4.15 18.47
C SER A 293 13.23 4.40 19.70
N ALA A 294 12.42 5.46 19.68
CA ALA A 294 11.50 5.83 20.76
C ALA A 294 10.19 5.03 20.72
N ASP A 295 9.38 5.19 21.77
CA ASP A 295 8.01 4.68 21.76
C ASP A 295 7.24 5.29 20.59
N TRP A 296 6.52 4.45 19.85
CA TRP A 296 5.85 4.88 18.63
C TRP A 296 4.78 5.96 18.84
N ASN A 297 4.20 6.10 20.04
CA ASN A 297 3.28 7.19 20.36
C ASN A 297 3.99 8.56 20.47
N SER A 298 5.31 8.55 20.59
CA SER A 298 6.15 9.75 20.67
C SER A 298 6.92 10.06 19.38
N TRP A 299 6.72 9.26 18.33
CA TRP A 299 7.33 9.52 17.03
C TRP A 299 6.89 10.89 16.49
N SER A 300 7.79 11.52 15.75
CA SER A 300 7.54 12.75 15.01
C SER A 300 8.35 12.73 13.72
N GLU A 301 7.80 13.38 12.70
CA GLU A 301 8.47 13.56 11.42
C GLU A 301 9.37 14.80 11.41
N SER A 302 10.50 14.71 10.71
CA SER A 302 11.32 15.86 10.38
C SER A 302 10.60 16.80 9.39
N ALA A 303 11.11 18.03 9.28
CA ALA A 303 10.74 18.92 8.19
C ALA A 303 10.93 18.20 6.83
N PRO A 304 10.01 18.38 5.86
CA PRO A 304 10.13 17.75 4.57
C PRO A 304 11.26 18.35 3.75
N ARG A 305 11.91 17.49 2.96
CA ARG A 305 12.89 17.88 1.94
C ARG A 305 12.40 17.40 0.58
N GLU A 306 12.45 18.26 -0.42
CA GLU A 306 12.15 17.87 -1.79
C GLU A 306 13.15 16.84 -2.30
N VAL A 307 12.66 15.81 -3.01
CA VAL A 307 13.51 14.78 -3.62
C VAL A 307 13.27 14.58 -5.11
N LEU A 308 12.07 14.87 -5.62
CA LEU A 308 11.77 14.75 -7.04
C LEU A 308 10.60 15.67 -7.44
N ARG A 309 10.81 16.49 -8.46
CA ARG A 309 9.78 17.33 -9.11
C ARG A 309 9.64 16.98 -10.59
N PRO A 310 8.51 17.32 -11.25
CA PRO A 310 8.40 17.20 -12.70
C PRO A 310 9.47 18.04 -13.41
N GLU A 311 10.24 17.41 -14.30
CA GLU A 311 11.27 18.05 -15.13
C GLU A 311 11.19 17.63 -16.61
N ARG A 312 10.45 16.56 -16.91
CA ARG A 312 10.25 16.02 -18.26
C ARG A 312 8.83 16.27 -18.75
N VAL A 313 8.66 16.36 -20.07
CA VAL A 313 7.35 16.48 -20.71
C VAL A 313 6.44 15.33 -20.28
N TRP A 314 6.94 14.09 -20.28
CA TRP A 314 6.17 12.91 -19.86
C TRP A 314 5.87 12.89 -18.34
N GLU A 315 6.45 13.79 -17.55
CA GLU A 315 6.10 14.03 -16.14
C GLU A 315 5.06 15.13 -15.95
N GLY A 316 4.70 15.84 -17.03
CA GLY A 316 3.81 16.99 -17.00
C GLY A 316 4.53 18.33 -16.82
N ALA A 317 5.87 18.38 -16.93
CA ALA A 317 6.62 19.61 -16.66
C ALA A 317 6.26 20.79 -17.61
N ASP A 318 5.71 20.48 -18.79
CA ASP A 318 5.22 21.43 -19.78
C ASP A 318 3.77 21.91 -19.52
N ALA A 319 3.05 21.27 -18.60
CA ALA A 319 1.70 21.67 -18.22
C ALA A 319 1.71 22.88 -17.25
N PRO A 320 0.61 23.66 -17.19
CA PRO A 320 0.50 24.80 -16.29
C PRO A 320 0.74 24.45 -14.81
N LEU A 321 1.38 25.37 -14.10
CA LEU A 321 1.55 25.30 -12.65
C LEU A 321 0.24 25.68 -11.95
N VAL A 322 -0.53 24.66 -11.57
CA VAL A 322 -1.80 24.82 -10.84
C VAL A 322 -1.82 23.93 -9.60
N PRO A 323 -2.53 24.35 -8.51
CA PRO A 323 -2.67 23.53 -7.31
C PRO A 323 -3.27 22.16 -7.62
N SER A 324 -2.69 21.12 -7.04
CA SER A 324 -3.27 19.79 -7.15
C SER A 324 -4.59 19.68 -6.39
N LEU A 325 -5.52 18.92 -6.95
CA LEU A 325 -6.83 18.68 -6.36
C LEU A 325 -6.85 17.34 -5.63
N ARG A 326 -7.72 17.25 -4.62
CA ARG A 326 -8.08 16.00 -3.96
C ARG A 326 -8.90 15.16 -4.95
N SER A 327 -8.75 13.83 -4.90
CA SER A 327 -9.30 12.87 -5.87
C SER A 327 -8.41 12.77 -7.12
N THR A 328 -9.00 12.24 -8.19
CA THR A 328 -8.40 11.93 -9.48
C THR A 328 -7.77 13.15 -10.16
N ALA A 329 -6.58 12.97 -10.71
CA ALA A 329 -6.03 13.89 -11.70
C ALA A 329 -6.42 13.42 -13.11
N TYR A 330 -7.17 14.24 -13.83
CA TYR A 330 -7.51 13.98 -15.23
C TYR A 330 -6.54 14.65 -16.18
N GLY A 331 -6.05 13.88 -17.15
CA GLY A 331 -5.20 14.34 -18.22
C GLY A 331 -3.78 14.71 -17.77
N HIS A 332 -3.11 15.45 -18.64
CA HIS A 332 -1.70 15.80 -18.51
C HIS A 332 -1.50 17.04 -17.62
N VAL A 333 -1.00 16.84 -16.39
CA VAL A 333 -0.81 17.91 -15.40
C VAL A 333 0.57 17.89 -14.76
N ASN A 334 1.07 19.04 -14.31
CA ASN A 334 2.42 19.21 -13.75
C ASN A 334 2.49 18.70 -12.30
N GLN A 335 2.43 17.37 -12.11
CA GLN A 335 2.26 16.74 -10.80
C GLN A 335 2.87 15.33 -10.77
N LEU A 336 3.73 15.05 -9.79
CA LEU A 336 4.15 13.69 -9.44
C LEU A 336 3.28 13.16 -8.28
N ARG A 337 2.89 11.89 -8.36
CA ARG A 337 1.97 11.27 -7.42
C ARG A 337 2.42 9.86 -7.03
N ASP A 338 1.66 9.24 -6.12
CA ASP A 338 1.79 7.85 -5.66
C ASP A 338 3.21 7.25 -5.63
N PRO A 339 4.13 7.76 -4.78
CA PRO A 339 5.41 7.12 -4.60
C PRO A 339 5.21 5.69 -4.07
N ALA A 340 6.10 4.78 -4.49
CA ALA A 340 6.24 3.43 -3.95
C ALA A 340 7.71 3.02 -3.96
N ILE A 341 8.16 2.39 -2.87
CA ILE A 341 9.54 1.93 -2.72
C ILE A 341 9.60 0.44 -2.98
N TYR A 342 10.60 0.02 -3.73
CA TYR A 342 11.01 -1.36 -3.90
C TYR A 342 12.51 -1.48 -3.64
N GLU A 343 12.94 -2.50 -2.90
CA GLU A 343 14.35 -2.73 -2.58
C GLU A 343 14.76 -4.14 -2.99
N GLU A 344 15.89 -4.24 -3.68
CA GLU A 344 16.50 -5.51 -4.06
C GLU A 344 18.02 -5.40 -4.09
N ALA A 345 18.71 -6.38 -3.50
CA ALA A 345 20.17 -6.50 -3.56
C ALA A 345 20.93 -5.19 -3.20
N GLY A 346 20.41 -4.44 -2.21
CA GLY A 346 21.01 -3.17 -1.74
C GLY A 346 20.70 -1.94 -2.62
N ARG A 347 19.94 -2.11 -3.70
CA ARG A 347 19.44 -1.01 -4.54
C ARG A 347 18.03 -0.66 -4.14
N VAL A 348 17.72 0.63 -4.18
CA VAL A 348 16.40 1.17 -3.83
C VAL A 348 15.80 1.81 -5.05
N PHE A 349 14.57 1.42 -5.38
CA PHE A 349 13.82 1.93 -6.50
C PHE A 349 12.61 2.71 -6.00
N LEU A 350 12.37 3.87 -6.61
CA LEU A 350 11.18 4.67 -6.43
C LEU A 350 10.33 4.56 -7.69
N LEU A 351 9.16 3.95 -7.57
CA LEU A 351 8.10 4.05 -8.57
C LEU A 351 7.23 5.25 -8.20
N TYR A 352 6.70 5.94 -9.21
CA TYR A 352 5.84 7.11 -8.99
C TYR A 352 4.92 7.33 -10.18
N ALA A 353 3.73 7.90 -9.91
CA ALA A 353 2.81 8.31 -10.94
C ALA A 353 3.25 9.65 -11.55
N VAL A 354 3.08 9.78 -12.87
CA VAL A 354 3.56 10.90 -13.67
C VAL A 354 2.43 11.65 -14.33
N ALA A 355 2.66 12.94 -14.60
CA ALA A 355 1.71 13.83 -15.27
C ALA A 355 0.31 13.75 -14.64
N GLY A 356 0.25 13.78 -13.30
CA GLY A 356 -0.94 13.39 -12.53
C GLY A 356 -0.99 11.87 -12.35
N GLU A 357 -1.94 11.22 -13.01
CA GLU A 357 -2.19 9.77 -12.91
C GLU A 357 -2.17 9.14 -14.31
N SER A 358 -1.27 9.61 -15.17
CA SER A 358 -1.24 9.26 -16.61
C SER A 358 -0.26 8.13 -16.96
N GLY A 359 0.52 7.66 -15.98
CA GLY A 359 1.52 6.62 -16.16
C GLY A 359 2.32 6.37 -14.88
N ILE A 360 3.19 5.35 -14.91
CA ILE A 360 4.13 5.04 -13.81
C ILE A 360 5.54 5.10 -14.37
N ALA A 361 6.43 5.82 -13.70
CA ALA A 361 7.86 5.85 -13.98
C ALA A 361 8.65 5.20 -12.83
N ILE A 362 9.95 5.00 -13.06
CA ILE A 362 10.87 4.40 -12.10
C ILE A 362 12.19 5.17 -12.02
N ALA A 363 12.69 5.34 -10.81
CA ALA A 363 13.97 5.96 -10.48
C ALA A 363 14.72 5.12 -9.45
N GLU A 364 16.03 5.32 -9.34
CA GLU A 364 16.87 4.76 -8.28
C GLU A 364 17.09 5.81 -7.19
N VAL A 365 17.01 5.39 -5.93
CA VAL A 365 17.18 6.24 -4.75
C VAL A 365 18.54 5.93 -4.13
N HIS A 366 19.37 6.96 -4.06
CA HIS A 366 20.67 6.92 -3.41
C HIS A 366 20.55 7.56 -2.03
N ILE A 367 20.94 6.82 -0.99
CA ILE A 367 20.78 7.23 0.41
C ILE A 367 22.16 7.20 1.07
N ARG A 368 22.55 8.32 1.67
CA ARG A 368 23.83 8.45 2.38
C ARG A 368 23.60 9.07 3.76
N PRO A 369 24.17 8.51 4.84
CA PRO A 369 24.08 9.14 6.14
C PRO A 369 24.78 10.50 6.09
N LEU A 370 24.13 11.54 6.59
CA LEU A 370 24.76 12.82 6.80
C LEU A 370 25.68 12.72 8.03
N PRO A 371 26.85 13.39 8.02
CA PRO A 371 27.67 13.48 9.20
C PRO A 371 26.84 14.08 10.34
N THR A 372 26.75 13.39 11.48
CA THR A 372 26.25 14.02 12.70
C THR A 372 27.16 15.22 12.98
N GLU A 373 26.62 16.44 13.03
CA GLU A 373 27.42 17.56 13.49
C GLU A 373 27.91 17.21 14.90
N LEU A 374 29.22 17.01 15.04
CA LEU A 374 29.84 16.94 16.35
C LEU A 374 29.60 18.32 16.96
N SER A 375 28.74 18.38 17.97
CA SER A 375 28.63 19.55 18.84
C SER A 375 30.03 19.84 19.36
N ASN A 376 30.65 20.91 18.85
CA ASN A 376 31.84 21.51 19.44
C ASN A 376 31.41 22.16 20.77
N ASP A 377 31.20 21.33 21.79
CA ASP A 377 31.22 21.79 23.17
C ASP A 377 32.70 21.87 23.57
N GLY A 378 33.25 23.08 23.37
CA GLY A 378 34.54 23.50 23.90
C GLY A 378 34.46 24.04 25.32
#